data_AF-A0A6M0C9P3-F1
#
_entry.id   AF-A0A6M0C9P3-F1
#
_cell.length_a   1.000
_cell.length_b   1.000
_cell.length_c   1.000
_cell.angle_alpha   90.00
_cell.angle_beta   90.00
_cell.angle_gamma   90.00
#
_symmetry.space_group_name_H-M   'P 1'
#
loop_
_entity.id
_entity.type
_entity.pdbx_description
1 polymer ?
#
loop_
_entity_poly.entity_id
_entity_poly.type
_entity_poly.pdbx_seq_one_letter_code
_entity_poly.pdbx_strand_id
1 'polypeptide(L)'
;MGSIDFSEPMSLCGMSSTNTVTATVENWFLPEERVVFIKPPNWIHANDENKVLKAAALNLGCAEAAIAIQEIALKIKSLGFIGEAIASFKAEVKRCDRAIWETEENSDLDFAKKLELRAEAIELAVRCATAAVTVSRGAANHTSHAAQRIYREAMVYVVFRQTTAVMEATLAHLRRD
;
A
#
# COMPACT_ATOMS: atom_id res chain seq x y z
N MET A 1 -9.48 33.35 21.75
CA MET A 1 -9.92 31.95 21.89
C MET A 1 -9.18 31.14 20.84
N GLY A 2 -8.67 29.96 21.19
CA GLY A 2 -8.07 29.06 20.18
C GLY A 2 -9.13 28.37 19.34
N SER A 3 -8.73 27.84 18.17
CA SER A 3 -9.61 27.07 17.28
C SER A 3 -8.94 25.79 16.79
N ILE A 4 -9.78 24.84 16.37
CA ILE A 4 -9.42 23.69 15.56
C ILE A 4 -10.40 23.68 14.39
N ASP A 5 -9.88 23.94 13.20
CA ASP A 5 -10.67 24.04 11.97
C ASP A 5 -10.26 22.94 11.00
N PHE A 6 -11.22 22.43 10.23
CA PHE A 6 -10.98 21.39 9.23
C PHE A 6 -11.37 21.89 7.84
N SER A 7 -10.58 21.53 6.83
CA SER A 7 -10.97 21.74 5.44
C SER A 7 -12.12 20.82 5.02
N GLU A 8 -12.72 21.10 3.87
CA GLU A 8 -13.49 20.10 3.14
C GLU A 8 -12.61 18.87 2.81
N PRO A 9 -13.21 17.68 2.61
CA PRO A 9 -12.48 16.48 2.18
C PRO A 9 -11.66 16.73 0.91
N MET A 10 -10.40 16.28 0.94
CA MET A 10 -9.47 16.43 -0.18
C MET A 10 -9.91 15.59 -1.38
N SER A 11 -9.74 16.16 -2.58
CA SER A 11 -9.97 15.45 -3.84
C SER A 11 -8.80 14.52 -4.17
N LEU A 12 -8.77 13.36 -3.53
CA LEU A 12 -7.72 12.36 -3.72
C LEU A 12 -8.09 11.35 -4.81
N CYS A 13 -7.10 10.92 -5.58
CA CYS A 13 -7.31 9.95 -6.66
C CYS A 13 -7.74 8.58 -6.12
N GLY A 14 -7.28 8.16 -4.95
CA GLY A 14 -7.67 6.89 -4.31
C GLY A 14 -8.19 7.10 -2.90
N MET A 15 -8.90 6.10 -2.36
CA MET A 15 -9.40 6.09 -0.98
C MET A 15 -10.24 7.32 -0.58
N SER A 16 -11.06 7.84 -1.50
CA SER A 16 -11.88 9.04 -1.28
C SER A 16 -12.90 8.91 -0.13
N SER A 17 -13.33 7.69 0.20
CA SER A 17 -14.22 7.44 1.33
C SER A 17 -13.59 7.66 2.71
N THR A 18 -12.27 7.87 2.79
CA THR A 18 -11.57 8.13 4.05
C THR A 18 -11.69 9.57 4.54
N ASN A 19 -12.28 10.47 3.74
CA ASN A 19 -12.50 11.88 4.09
C ASN A 19 -11.23 12.55 4.65
N THR A 20 -10.11 12.39 3.96
CA THR A 20 -8.85 13.04 4.34
C THR A 20 -9.04 14.55 4.30
N VAL A 21 -8.71 15.26 5.39
CA VAL A 21 -8.83 16.71 5.54
C VAL A 21 -7.53 17.32 6.03
N THR A 22 -7.37 18.62 5.83
CA THR A 22 -6.34 19.41 6.53
C THR A 22 -6.95 19.93 7.83
N ALA A 23 -6.23 19.79 8.95
CA ALA A 23 -6.61 20.36 10.23
C ALA A 23 -5.68 21.53 10.57
N THR A 24 -6.26 22.68 10.91
CA THR A 24 -5.54 23.87 11.37
C THR A 24 -5.82 24.07 12.85
N VAL A 25 -4.76 24.15 13.66
CA VAL A 25 -4.86 24.32 15.11
C VAL A 25 -4.18 25.64 15.47
N GLU A 26 -4.95 26.62 15.93
CA GLU A 26 -4.45 27.96 16.24
C GLU A 26 -4.74 28.32 17.69
N ASN A 27 -3.68 28.65 18.46
CA ASN A 27 -3.78 29.08 19.86
C ASN A 27 -4.66 28.16 20.74
N TRP A 28 -4.78 26.88 20.38
CA TRP A 28 -5.60 25.91 21.09
C TRP A 28 -4.89 25.45 22.36
N PHE A 29 -5.56 25.60 23.51
CA PHE A 29 -5.06 25.10 24.78
C PHE A 29 -5.37 23.61 24.93
N LEU A 30 -4.34 22.78 25.05
CA LEU A 30 -4.46 21.36 25.39
C LEU A 30 -4.23 21.20 26.90
N PRO A 31 -5.28 20.92 27.69
CA PRO A 31 -5.11 20.72 29.13
C PRO A 31 -4.41 19.39 29.44
N GLU A 32 -3.67 19.33 30.55
CA GLU A 32 -2.82 18.20 30.92
C GLU A 32 -3.62 16.89 31.06
N GLU A 33 -4.84 16.95 31.60
CA GLU A 33 -5.72 15.78 31.75
C GLU A 33 -6.15 15.14 30.42
N ARG A 34 -5.92 15.81 29.28
CA ARG A 34 -6.16 15.27 27.93
C ARG A 34 -4.90 14.72 27.26
N VAL A 35 -3.74 14.78 27.94
CA VAL A 35 -2.50 14.17 27.44
C VAL A 35 -2.53 12.67 27.69
N VAL A 36 -2.51 11.88 26.60
CA VAL A 36 -2.57 10.40 26.70
C VAL A 36 -1.20 9.80 27.06
N PHE A 37 -0.11 10.31 26.49
CA PHE A 37 1.26 9.93 26.81
C PHE A 37 2.28 10.95 26.28
N ILE A 38 3.48 10.96 26.87
CA ILE A 38 4.64 11.71 26.38
C ILE A 38 5.69 10.69 25.92
N LYS A 39 6.25 10.88 24.72
CA LYS A 39 7.31 10.02 24.17
C LYS A 39 8.63 10.79 24.07
N PRO A 40 9.77 10.09 24.18
CA PRO A 40 11.07 10.73 23.95
C PRO A 40 11.17 11.24 22.51
N PRO A 41 12.06 12.20 22.22
CA PRO A 41 12.39 12.60 20.87
C PRO A 41 12.70 11.39 19.97
N ASN A 42 12.36 11.48 18.69
CA ASN A 42 12.57 10.43 17.67
C ASN A 42 11.81 9.11 17.87
N TRP A 43 10.97 8.98 18.91
CA TRP A 43 10.19 7.75 19.14
C TRP A 43 9.36 7.32 17.92
N ILE A 44 8.81 8.28 17.17
CA ILE A 44 7.99 7.99 15.99
C ILE A 44 8.80 7.31 14.87
N HIS A 45 10.04 7.74 14.65
CA HIS A 45 10.93 7.15 13.64
C HIS A 45 11.31 5.72 14.00
N ALA A 46 11.74 5.48 15.24
CA ALA A 46 12.03 4.14 15.73
C ALA A 46 10.79 3.23 15.69
N ASN A 47 9.61 3.77 15.99
CA ASN A 47 8.36 3.03 15.90
C ASN A 47 7.99 2.69 14.44
N ASP A 48 8.28 3.56 13.48
CA ASP A 48 8.01 3.32 12.06
C ASP A 48 8.94 2.23 11.50
N GLU A 49 10.22 2.23 11.86
CA GLU A 49 11.17 1.16 11.52
C GLU A 49 10.70 -0.21 12.04
N ASN A 50 10.27 -0.26 13.30
CA ASN A 50 9.73 -1.47 13.92
C ASN A 50 8.42 -1.96 13.29
N LYS A 51 7.72 -1.10 12.52
CA LYS A 51 6.41 -1.40 11.93
C LYS A 51 6.43 -1.37 10.41
N VAL A 52 7.61 -1.44 9.81
CA VAL A 52 7.79 -1.26 8.37
C VAL A 52 6.94 -2.24 7.55
N LEU A 53 6.82 -3.51 7.97
CA LEU A 53 6.01 -4.52 7.29
C LEU A 53 4.50 -4.43 7.58
N LYS A 54 4.06 -3.63 8.57
CA LYS A 54 2.61 -3.55 8.90
C LYS A 54 1.75 -3.08 7.74
N ALA A 55 2.31 -2.27 6.84
CA ALA A 55 1.60 -1.82 5.65
C ALA A 55 1.58 -2.88 4.54
N ALA A 56 2.47 -3.87 4.55
CA ALA A 56 2.63 -4.84 3.47
C ALA A 56 1.36 -5.65 3.20
N ALA A 57 0.58 -5.97 4.24
CA ALA A 57 -0.71 -6.66 4.10
C ALA A 57 -1.69 -5.91 3.17
N LEU A 58 -1.71 -4.57 3.20
CA LEU A 58 -2.56 -3.77 2.29
C LEU A 58 -2.11 -3.90 0.83
N ASN A 59 -0.81 -4.04 0.61
CA ASN A 59 -0.22 -4.13 -0.73
C ASN A 59 -0.48 -5.52 -1.32
N LEU A 60 -0.27 -6.58 -0.53
CA LEU A 60 -0.56 -7.94 -0.94
C LEU A 60 -2.06 -8.15 -1.17
N GLY A 61 -2.93 -7.62 -0.30
CA GLY A 61 -4.38 -7.64 -0.54
C GLY A 61 -4.79 -6.91 -1.81
N CYS A 62 -4.12 -5.79 -2.14
CA CYS A 62 -4.30 -5.09 -3.42
C CYS A 62 -3.88 -5.96 -4.62
N ALA A 63 -2.74 -6.64 -4.50
CA ALA A 63 -2.25 -7.58 -5.52
C ALA A 63 -3.22 -8.74 -5.74
N GLU A 64 -3.73 -9.35 -4.67
CA GLU A 64 -4.72 -10.44 -4.73
C GLU A 64 -6.03 -9.98 -5.38
N ALA A 65 -6.55 -8.80 -5.01
CA ALA A 65 -7.74 -8.23 -5.63
C ALA A 65 -7.53 -7.97 -7.13
N ALA A 66 -6.34 -7.53 -7.53
CA ALA A 66 -5.99 -7.38 -8.93
C ALA A 66 -5.93 -8.73 -9.68
N ILE A 67 -5.39 -9.77 -9.05
CA ILE A 67 -5.38 -11.14 -9.61
C ILE A 67 -6.81 -11.65 -9.78
N ALA A 68 -7.72 -11.42 -8.83
CA ALA A 68 -9.12 -11.83 -8.95
C ALA A 68 -9.81 -11.20 -10.18
N ILE A 69 -9.50 -9.94 -10.49
CA ILE A 69 -9.98 -9.27 -11.71
C ILE A 69 -9.42 -9.97 -12.97
N GLN A 70 -8.15 -10.38 -12.94
CA GLN A 70 -7.55 -11.12 -14.04
C GLN A 70 -8.21 -12.49 -14.24
N GLU A 71 -8.55 -13.19 -13.17
CA GLU A 71 -9.28 -14.46 -13.24
C GLU A 71 -10.66 -14.31 -13.88
N ILE A 72 -11.39 -13.23 -13.56
CA ILE A 72 -12.66 -12.92 -14.23
C ILE A 72 -12.42 -12.69 -15.72
N ALA A 73 -11.38 -11.94 -16.09
CA ALA A 73 -11.03 -11.70 -17.48
C ALA A 73 -10.63 -13.00 -18.22
N LEU A 74 -9.90 -13.91 -17.54
CA LEU A 74 -9.57 -15.23 -18.08
C LEU A 74 -10.82 -16.06 -18.36
N LYS A 75 -11.81 -16.08 -17.46
CA LYS A 75 -13.08 -16.81 -17.66
C LYS A 75 -13.86 -16.31 -18.87
N ILE A 76 -13.80 -15.00 -19.15
CA ILE A 76 -14.52 -14.38 -20.26
C ILE A 76 -13.79 -14.58 -21.60
N LYS A 77 -12.45 -14.49 -21.59
CA LYS A 77 -11.63 -14.42 -22.82
C LYS A 77 -10.95 -15.74 -23.18
N SER A 78 -10.69 -16.60 -22.20
CA SER A 78 -10.01 -17.90 -22.35
C SER A 78 -8.65 -17.82 -23.07
N LEU A 79 -7.90 -16.74 -22.86
CA LEU A 79 -6.57 -16.54 -23.45
C LEU A 79 -5.48 -17.08 -22.53
N GLY A 80 -4.68 -18.04 -23.02
CA GLY A 80 -3.68 -18.77 -22.22
C GLY A 80 -2.67 -17.87 -21.49
N PHE A 81 -2.18 -16.82 -22.14
CA PHE A 81 -1.21 -15.88 -21.55
C PHE A 81 -1.74 -15.17 -20.30
N ILE A 82 -3.06 -15.02 -20.16
CA ILE A 82 -3.66 -14.47 -18.93
C ILE A 82 -3.52 -15.47 -17.78
N GLY A 83 -3.72 -16.76 -18.06
CA GLY A 83 -3.54 -17.83 -17.08
C GLY A 83 -2.09 -17.96 -16.62
N GLU A 84 -1.13 -17.87 -17.54
CA GLU A 84 0.30 -17.86 -17.24
C GLU A 84 0.69 -16.69 -16.33
N ALA A 85 0.22 -15.48 -16.64
CA ALA A 85 0.45 -14.30 -15.82
C ALA A 85 -0.13 -14.46 -14.40
N ILE A 86 -1.38 -14.95 -14.29
CA ILE A 86 -2.03 -15.21 -12.99
C ILE A 86 -1.22 -16.21 -12.17
N ALA A 87 -0.75 -17.31 -12.79
CA ALA A 87 0.03 -18.32 -12.10
C ALA A 87 1.35 -17.75 -11.55
N SER A 88 2.06 -16.94 -12.35
CA SER A 88 3.28 -16.24 -11.91
C SER A 88 3.02 -15.31 -10.73
N PHE A 89 2.03 -14.42 -10.86
CA PHE A 89 1.72 -13.43 -9.82
C PHE A 89 1.26 -14.08 -8.52
N LYS A 90 0.43 -15.14 -8.57
CA LYS A 90 0.05 -15.89 -7.38
C LYS A 90 1.25 -16.52 -6.68
N ALA A 91 2.19 -17.06 -7.44
CA ALA A 91 3.40 -17.63 -6.87
C ALA A 91 4.27 -16.56 -6.21
N GLU A 92 4.45 -15.40 -6.85
CA GLU A 92 5.18 -14.26 -6.30
C GLU A 92 4.52 -13.72 -5.00
N VAL A 93 3.21 -13.43 -5.04
CA VAL A 93 2.45 -12.94 -3.87
C VAL A 93 2.55 -13.93 -2.70
N LYS A 94 2.36 -15.24 -2.96
CA LYS A 94 2.45 -16.26 -1.90
C LYS A 94 3.85 -16.39 -1.31
N ARG A 95 4.90 -16.18 -2.11
CA ARG A 95 6.29 -16.19 -1.62
C ARG A 95 6.56 -14.96 -0.76
N CYS A 96 6.19 -13.77 -1.22
CA CYS A 96 6.37 -12.53 -0.49
C CYS A 96 5.59 -12.54 0.84
N ASP A 97 4.32 -12.98 0.82
CA ASP A 97 3.48 -13.13 2.02
C ASP A 97 4.15 -14.04 3.06
N ARG A 98 4.59 -15.24 2.63
CA ARG A 98 5.28 -16.17 3.52
C ARG A 98 6.55 -15.57 4.11
N ALA A 99 7.37 -14.93 3.28
CA ALA A 99 8.62 -14.32 3.73
C ALA A 99 8.37 -13.19 4.74
N ILE A 100 7.29 -12.43 4.57
CA ILE A 100 6.85 -11.41 5.55
C ILE A 100 6.44 -12.07 6.87
N TRP A 101 5.63 -13.13 6.84
CA TRP A 101 5.23 -13.87 8.05
C TRP A 101 6.42 -14.46 8.79
N GLU A 102 7.31 -15.16 8.09
CA GLU A 102 8.54 -15.73 8.66
C GLU A 102 9.46 -14.64 9.24
N THR A 103 9.44 -13.45 8.65
CA THR A 103 10.23 -12.29 9.12
C THR A 103 9.62 -11.64 10.36
N GLU A 104 8.30 -11.53 10.46
CA GLU A 104 7.61 -10.99 11.64
C GLU A 104 7.67 -11.95 12.84
N GLU A 105 7.69 -13.27 12.61
CA GLU A 105 7.85 -14.28 13.68
C GLU A 105 9.26 -14.28 14.29
N ASN A 106 10.28 -13.84 13.53
CA ASN A 106 11.66 -13.74 13.98
C ASN A 106 12.06 -12.26 14.16
N SER A 107 11.70 -11.68 15.30
CA SER A 107 11.86 -10.24 15.59
C SER A 107 13.30 -9.71 15.47
N ASP A 108 14.30 -10.59 15.57
CA ASP A 108 15.74 -10.28 15.52
C ASP A 108 16.28 -10.09 14.09
N LEU A 109 15.44 -10.24 13.06
CA LEU A 109 15.85 -10.07 11.67
C LEU A 109 16.14 -8.61 11.29
N ASP A 110 17.14 -8.49 10.41
CA ASP A 110 17.70 -7.24 9.90
C ASP A 110 16.63 -6.33 9.26
N PHE A 111 16.66 -5.06 9.64
CA PHE A 111 15.82 -4.01 9.08
C PHE A 111 15.93 -3.93 7.56
N ALA A 112 17.11 -4.19 6.99
CA ALA A 112 17.32 -4.22 5.54
C ALA A 112 16.43 -5.26 4.86
N LYS A 113 16.27 -6.46 5.46
CA LYS A 113 15.39 -7.51 4.91
C LYS A 113 13.92 -7.09 4.95
N LYS A 114 13.51 -6.41 6.02
CA LYS A 114 12.15 -5.88 6.15
C LYS A 114 11.87 -4.80 5.12
N LEU A 115 12.85 -3.95 4.79
CA LEU A 115 12.74 -2.97 3.71
C LEU A 115 12.60 -3.63 2.33
N GLU A 116 13.41 -4.65 2.04
CA GLU A 116 13.33 -5.42 0.79
C GLU A 116 11.93 -6.03 0.61
N LEU A 117 11.42 -6.73 1.62
CA LEU A 117 10.08 -7.32 1.58
C LEU A 117 8.97 -6.26 1.46
N ARG A 118 9.13 -5.11 2.13
CA ARG A 118 8.19 -3.99 2.00
C ARG A 118 8.16 -3.46 0.58
N ALA A 119 9.32 -3.32 -0.07
CA ALA A 119 9.45 -2.86 -1.45
C ALA A 119 8.91 -3.87 -2.45
N GLU A 120 9.21 -5.17 -2.28
CA GLU A 120 8.65 -6.27 -3.09
C GLU A 120 7.12 -6.25 -3.04
N ALA A 121 6.53 -6.11 -1.85
CA ALA A 121 5.07 -6.05 -1.72
C ALA A 121 4.46 -4.84 -2.46
N ILE A 122 5.12 -3.67 -2.45
CA ILE A 122 4.68 -2.49 -3.22
C ILE A 122 4.75 -2.78 -4.72
N GLU A 123 5.88 -3.29 -5.19
CA GLU A 123 6.11 -3.63 -6.59
C GLU A 123 5.05 -4.63 -7.10
N LEU A 124 4.77 -5.68 -6.32
CA LEU A 124 3.77 -6.68 -6.63
C LEU A 124 2.36 -6.08 -6.73
N ALA A 125 1.98 -5.19 -5.80
CA ALA A 125 0.70 -4.49 -5.88
C ALA A 125 0.56 -3.71 -7.19
N VAL A 126 1.59 -2.95 -7.57
CA VAL A 126 1.60 -2.13 -8.79
C VAL A 126 1.58 -3.00 -10.05
N ARG A 127 2.41 -4.05 -10.11
CA ARG A 127 2.47 -4.97 -11.26
C ARG A 127 1.15 -5.71 -11.46
N CYS A 128 0.58 -6.27 -10.40
CA CYS A 128 -0.69 -6.96 -10.44
C CYS A 128 -1.84 -6.02 -10.83
N ALA A 129 -1.88 -4.80 -10.26
CA ALA A 129 -2.90 -3.79 -10.61
C ALA A 129 -2.80 -3.35 -12.08
N THR A 130 -1.58 -3.17 -12.59
CA THR A 130 -1.33 -2.87 -14.01
C THR A 130 -1.78 -4.02 -14.91
N ALA A 131 -1.54 -5.27 -14.51
CA ALA A 131 -2.02 -6.44 -15.22
C ALA A 131 -3.55 -6.50 -15.24
N ALA A 132 -4.23 -6.17 -14.12
CA ALA A 132 -5.69 -6.09 -14.06
C ALA A 132 -6.26 -5.05 -15.05
N VAL A 133 -5.65 -3.86 -15.12
CA VAL A 133 -6.04 -2.84 -16.13
C VAL A 133 -5.80 -3.36 -17.55
N THR A 134 -4.65 -3.98 -17.79
CA THR A 134 -4.27 -4.52 -19.11
C THR A 134 -5.27 -5.55 -19.62
N VAL A 135 -5.62 -6.53 -18.79
CA VAL A 135 -6.59 -7.56 -19.18
C VAL A 135 -8.02 -7.02 -19.26
N SER A 136 -8.35 -5.92 -18.59
CA SER A 136 -9.65 -5.25 -18.70
C SER A 136 -9.75 -4.30 -19.90
N ARG A 137 -8.63 -3.90 -20.51
CA ARG A 137 -8.58 -2.99 -21.67
C ARG A 137 -9.30 -1.66 -21.38
N GLY A 138 -9.92 -1.04 -22.39
CA GLY A 138 -10.60 0.25 -22.27
C GLY A 138 -11.70 0.30 -21.20
N ALA A 139 -12.30 -0.84 -20.83
CA ALA A 139 -13.29 -0.90 -19.75
C ALA A 139 -12.70 -0.43 -18.41
N ALA A 140 -11.40 -0.66 -18.18
CA ALA A 140 -10.68 -0.19 -17.01
C ALA A 140 -10.53 1.33 -16.94
N ASN A 141 -10.92 2.09 -17.96
CA ASN A 141 -10.92 3.55 -17.90
C ASN A 141 -12.21 4.12 -17.28
N HIS A 142 -13.23 3.29 -17.05
CA HIS A 142 -14.45 3.74 -16.37
C HIS A 142 -14.25 3.79 -14.86
N THR A 143 -14.76 4.85 -14.22
CA THR A 143 -14.67 5.05 -12.76
C THR A 143 -15.37 3.97 -11.94
N SER A 144 -16.34 3.29 -12.55
CA SER A 144 -17.09 2.17 -11.97
C SER A 144 -16.37 0.82 -12.12
N HIS A 145 -15.32 0.73 -12.94
CA HIS A 145 -14.64 -0.54 -13.19
C HIS A 145 -13.66 -0.87 -12.06
N ALA A 146 -13.74 -2.09 -11.52
CA ALA A 146 -12.91 -2.52 -10.39
C ALA A 146 -11.39 -2.41 -10.66
N ALA A 147 -10.93 -2.74 -11.88
CA ALA A 147 -9.52 -2.58 -12.27
C ALA A 147 -9.02 -1.14 -12.11
N GLN A 148 -9.87 -0.15 -12.43
CA GLN A 148 -9.55 1.26 -12.29
C GLN A 148 -9.38 1.62 -10.81
N ARG A 149 -10.30 1.15 -9.96
CA ARG A 149 -10.24 1.31 -8.50
C ARG A 149 -8.96 0.74 -7.92
N ILE A 150 -8.67 -0.53 -8.21
CA ILE A 150 -7.48 -1.23 -7.70
C ILE A 150 -6.19 -0.55 -8.15
N TYR A 151 -6.12 -0.06 -9.39
CA TYR A 151 -4.96 0.71 -9.86
C TYR A 151 -4.73 2.00 -9.06
N ARG A 152 -5.80 2.71 -8.69
CA ARG A 152 -5.68 3.91 -7.83
C ARG A 152 -5.36 3.57 -6.38
N GLU A 153 -5.84 2.45 -5.87
CA GLU A 153 -5.46 1.96 -4.53
C GLU A 153 -3.98 1.54 -4.46
N ALA A 154 -3.47 0.87 -5.50
CA ALA A 154 -2.05 0.51 -5.57
C ALA A 154 -1.14 1.75 -5.47
N MET A 155 -1.51 2.84 -6.15
CA MET A 155 -0.82 4.13 -6.02
C MET A 155 -0.87 4.67 -4.58
N VAL A 156 -2.02 4.58 -3.89
CA VAL A 156 -2.11 5.01 -2.50
C VAL A 156 -1.19 4.18 -1.61
N TYR A 157 -1.09 2.87 -1.82
CA TYR A 157 -0.23 2.01 -1.00
C TYR A 157 1.27 2.16 -1.26
N VAL A 158 1.65 2.74 -2.41
CA VAL A 158 3.01 3.25 -2.64
C VAL A 158 3.28 4.44 -1.71
N VAL A 159 2.37 5.40 -1.55
CA VAL A 159 2.63 6.59 -0.70
C VAL A 159 2.28 6.39 0.78
N PHE A 160 1.51 5.35 1.11
CA PHE A 160 1.08 5.09 2.47
C PHE A 160 2.22 4.58 3.36
N ARG A 161 2.48 5.29 4.46
CA ARG A 161 3.58 5.02 5.41
C ARG A 161 4.94 4.94 4.71
N GLN A 162 5.15 5.85 3.76
CA GLN A 162 6.36 5.92 2.95
C GLN A 162 7.44 6.73 3.70
N THR A 163 8.33 6.03 4.39
CA THR A 163 9.55 6.65 4.93
C THR A 163 10.61 6.77 3.82
N THR A 164 11.64 7.59 4.04
CA THR A 164 12.74 7.73 3.07
C THR A 164 13.42 6.39 2.76
N ALA A 165 13.61 5.53 3.77
CA ALA A 165 14.21 4.21 3.58
C ALA A 165 13.32 3.27 2.73
N VAL A 166 12.00 3.31 2.93
CA VAL A 166 11.06 2.57 2.08
C VAL A 166 11.07 3.11 0.65
N MET A 167 11.18 4.44 0.48
CA MET A 167 11.27 5.07 -0.83
C MET A 167 12.51 4.63 -1.60
N GLU A 168 13.67 4.62 -0.93
CA GLU A 168 14.92 4.14 -1.52
C GLU A 168 14.82 2.67 -1.93
N ALA A 169 14.36 1.79 -1.03
CA ALA A 169 14.18 0.37 -1.32
C ALA A 169 13.17 0.12 -2.46
N THR A 170 12.06 0.87 -2.48
CA THR A 170 11.05 0.78 -3.55
C THR A 170 11.64 1.19 -4.89
N LEU A 171 12.42 2.27 -4.95
CA LEU A 171 13.07 2.72 -6.18
C LEU A 171 14.12 1.71 -6.67
N ALA A 172 14.86 1.05 -5.77
CA ALA A 172 15.80 -0.01 -6.13
C ALA A 172 15.08 -1.20 -6.80
N HIS A 173 13.99 -1.68 -6.21
CA HIS A 173 13.15 -2.74 -6.79
C HIS A 173 12.61 -2.36 -8.18
N LEU A 174 12.12 -1.13 -8.34
CA LEU A 174 11.57 -0.66 -9.63
C LEU A 174 12.65 -0.53 -10.71
N ARG A 175 13.90 -0.23 -10.31
CA ARG A 175 15.05 -0.22 -11.22
C ARG A 175 15.54 -1.64 -11.57
N ARG A 176 15.16 -2.64 -10.78
CA ARG A 176 15.63 -4.04 -10.84
C ARG A 176 17.14 -4.16 -10.58
N ASP A 177 17.63 -3.33 -9.66
CA ASP A 177 19.01 -3.40 -9.16
C ASP A 177 19.15 -4.44 -8.05
#